data_AF-R7YUB7-F1
#
_entry.id   AF-R7YUB7-F1
#
_cell.length_a   1.000
_cell.length_b   1.000
_cell.length_c   1.000
_cell.angle_alpha   90.00
_cell.angle_beta   90.00
_cell.angle_gamma   90.00
#
_symmetry.space_group_name_H-M   'P 1'
#
loop_
_entity.id
_entity.type
_entity.pdbx_description
1 polymer ?
#
loop_
_entity_poly.entity_id
_entity_poly.type
_entity_poly.pdbx_seq_one_letter_code
_entity_poly.pdbx_strand_id
1 'polypeptide(L)'
;MSENSPSTDVARKEGRRDAPGVSLVLQSTETCKCYIILILKIPSIIMGRVAFIPSQTLDEAAAISDRSALHSPFRLFLIDLQILCKNLKYLPNTILPFRQLPPLPGVEDEQPGSWLDVVSTVILALLQWFLLLVTIPAILFLRGWMTIVCGTAVCTLVYLIQQRMWGPLIIESRVDLTGYKQHPTEKWFFINGIGTSRTLVQHTCNRLAATFKRPITGVHNRSYGIVGDILECLIQRCLSYNTTDVRVAYECLKQHILDPNIEKVVVLAHSQGGIVISLALDRMYAELPSRAISKLEIYTFGSAAAHFNNPLCSPAASGTLSPSRRDLRPLLLQPTTVIQTIEHYCNELDLVPRWGVLYNTRHCPGHRYAGRVFIYKGASGHLFNEHYLDSMFPLSSARATLTIQEEATDDSPTMPLMNKFLDQMVDVDTATAQRRARSLSVGNKDLIISRVPSRYGRRMSVQDDSQNAVCEGSGRTVRQLSKLWMYVGSGGDDGAEEAPSGWVFGRSSSVWNN
;
A
#
# COMPACT_ATOMS: atom_id res chain seq x y z
N MET A 1 5.49 90.33 7.13
CA MET A 1 4.19 90.86 6.67
C MET A 1 3.24 89.68 6.70
N SER A 2 2.69 89.42 7.89
CA SER A 2 1.41 89.96 8.35
C SER A 2 0.30 89.41 7.46
N GLU A 3 -0.51 88.51 8.02
CA GLU A 3 -1.98 88.65 8.07
C GLU A 3 -2.56 87.42 7.33
N ASN A 4 -3.69 86.84 7.67
CA ASN A 4 -4.70 87.19 8.65
C ASN A 4 -5.61 85.95 8.81
N SER A 5 -5.99 85.68 10.06
CA SER A 5 -7.31 85.15 10.44
C SER A 5 -8.41 86.18 10.03
N PRO A 6 -9.75 86.03 10.23
CA PRO A 6 -10.37 85.31 11.34
C PRO A 6 -11.83 84.79 11.19
N SER A 7 -12.26 84.18 12.31
CA SER A 7 -13.56 84.28 13.03
C SER A 7 -14.87 84.00 12.28
N THR A 8 -15.75 83.17 12.85
CA THR A 8 -16.72 83.49 13.94
C THR A 8 -17.47 82.16 14.23
N ASP A 9 -18.12 81.82 15.34
CA ASP A 9 -18.73 82.55 16.45
C ASP A 9 -19.05 81.54 17.60
N VAL A 10 -18.88 82.00 18.84
CA VAL A 10 -19.78 81.95 20.01
C VAL A 10 -20.40 80.62 20.53
N ALA A 11 -19.86 80.19 21.70
CA ALA A 11 -20.49 79.86 23.00
C ALA A 11 -21.54 78.71 23.15
N ARG A 12 -21.72 78.02 24.29
CA ARG A 12 -21.01 77.70 25.54
C ARG A 12 -22.05 76.97 26.43
N LYS A 13 -21.71 75.83 27.05
CA LYS A 13 -22.20 75.39 28.39
C LYS A 13 -21.43 74.13 28.82
N GLU A 14 -20.53 74.28 29.80
CA GLU A 14 -20.60 73.66 31.15
C GLU A 14 -20.42 72.14 31.13
N GLY A 15 -19.49 71.51 31.85
CA GLY A 15 -18.61 71.94 32.92
C GLY A 15 -17.58 70.82 33.25
N ARG A 16 -16.46 71.28 33.79
CA ARG A 16 -15.22 70.61 34.20
C ARG A 16 -15.36 69.33 35.03
N ARG A 17 -14.41 68.40 34.84
CA ARG A 17 -13.56 67.90 35.94
C ARG A 17 -12.20 67.45 35.39
N ASP A 18 -11.15 68.03 35.96
CA ASP A 18 -9.75 67.99 35.52
C ASP A 18 -9.04 66.65 35.87
N ALA A 19 -8.06 66.27 35.04
CA ALA A 19 -7.00 65.30 35.33
C ALA A 19 -5.63 65.98 35.08
N PRO A 20 -4.61 65.80 35.94
CA PRO A 20 -3.29 66.42 35.74
C PRO A 20 -2.31 65.52 34.96
N GLY A 21 -1.30 66.18 34.38
CA GLY A 21 -0.30 65.71 33.41
C GLY A 21 0.60 64.52 33.83
N VAL A 22 1.58 64.09 33.03
CA VAL A 22 2.79 64.86 32.69
C VAL A 22 3.49 64.28 31.43
N SER A 23 3.98 65.23 30.63
CA SER A 23 5.04 65.29 29.60
C SER A 23 5.67 64.05 28.95
N LEU A 24 5.66 64.10 27.61
CA LEU A 24 6.61 63.52 26.66
C LEU A 24 8.02 64.11 26.80
N VAL A 25 9.04 63.27 26.54
CA VAL A 25 10.30 63.66 25.88
C VAL A 25 10.61 62.66 24.76
N LEU A 26 10.97 63.21 23.60
CA LEU A 26 11.20 62.60 22.28
C LEU A 26 12.60 61.99 22.11
N GLN A 27 12.69 60.87 21.37
CA GLN A 27 13.67 60.65 20.27
C GLN A 27 13.35 59.30 19.59
N SER A 28 12.70 59.31 18.40
CA SER A 28 13.31 59.18 17.07
C SER A 28 13.82 57.77 16.73
N THR A 29 13.04 56.99 15.94
CA THR A 29 13.37 56.57 14.56
C THR A 29 12.46 55.42 14.05
N GLU A 30 12.03 55.56 12.79
CA GLU A 30 11.78 54.48 11.80
C GLU A 30 10.48 53.64 11.86
N THR A 31 9.45 54.17 11.18
CA THR A 31 8.51 53.48 10.26
C THR A 31 8.35 51.95 10.31
N CYS A 32 7.33 51.47 11.04
CA CYS A 32 6.78 50.11 10.89
C CYS A 32 5.67 50.08 9.83
N LYS A 33 5.91 49.35 8.74
CA LYS A 33 4.90 48.92 7.76
C LYS A 33 4.01 47.85 8.39
N CYS A 34 2.70 48.09 8.36
CA CYS A 34 1.65 47.14 8.66
C CYS A 34 1.79 45.85 7.83
N TYR A 35 1.87 44.71 8.50
CA TYR A 35 1.40 43.44 7.96
C TYR A 35 0.39 42.85 8.93
N ILE A 36 -0.83 42.67 8.42
CA ILE A 36 -1.93 41.95 9.04
C ILE A 36 -1.45 40.51 9.25
N ILE A 37 -1.19 40.12 10.50
CA ILE A 37 -1.03 38.72 10.87
C ILE A 37 -2.44 38.12 10.88
N LEU A 38 -2.82 37.52 9.77
CA LEU A 38 -3.90 36.54 9.73
C LEU A 38 -3.43 35.36 10.58
N ILE A 39 -3.90 35.29 11.83
CA ILE A 39 -3.73 34.09 12.67
C ILE A 39 -4.47 32.95 11.98
N LEU A 40 -3.76 32.24 11.11
CA LEU A 40 -4.13 30.92 10.66
C LEU A 40 -4.17 30.05 11.92
N LYS A 41 -5.39 29.69 12.29
CA LYS A 41 -5.72 28.68 13.29
C LYS A 41 -5.14 27.36 12.79
N ILE A 42 -3.88 27.10 13.08
CA ILE A 42 -3.24 25.79 12.90
C ILE A 42 -3.99 24.85 13.85
N PRO A 43 -4.77 23.87 13.34
CA PRO A 43 -5.31 22.86 14.24
C PRO A 43 -4.14 22.06 14.78
N SER A 44 -4.08 21.95 16.11
CA SER A 44 -3.13 21.16 16.89
C SER A 44 -2.76 19.84 16.20
N ILE A 45 -1.54 19.78 15.67
CA ILE A 45 -0.99 18.62 14.97
C ILE A 45 -0.46 17.63 16.01
N ILE A 46 -1.36 16.83 16.60
CA ILE A 46 -1.05 15.53 17.20
C ILE A 46 -2.25 14.60 16.95
N MET A 47 -2.37 14.02 15.75
CA MET A 47 -3.28 12.87 15.51
C MET A 47 -2.71 11.98 14.40
N GLY A 48 -1.84 11.04 14.77
CA GLY A 48 -1.60 9.84 13.95
C GLY A 48 -2.73 8.85 14.22
N ARG A 49 -3.61 8.62 13.25
CA ARG A 49 -4.62 7.56 13.30
C ARG A 49 -4.43 6.68 12.07
N VAL A 50 -4.00 5.42 12.22
CA VAL A 50 -4.04 4.47 11.09
C VAL A 50 -5.49 4.10 10.84
N ALA A 51 -6.01 4.38 9.65
CA ALA A 51 -7.37 3.92 9.31
C ALA A 51 -7.32 2.49 8.80
N PHE A 52 -8.28 1.67 9.21
CA PHE A 52 -8.36 0.26 8.85
C PHE A 52 -9.66 -0.06 8.17
N ILE A 53 -9.54 -0.76 7.05
CA ILE A 53 -10.67 -1.39 6.38
C ILE A 53 -10.50 -2.89 6.61
N PRO A 54 -11.44 -3.55 7.32
CA PRO A 54 -11.40 -4.98 7.52
C PRO A 54 -11.53 -5.74 6.21
N SER A 55 -11.17 -7.03 6.24
CA SER A 55 -11.39 -7.90 5.09
C SER A 55 -12.88 -7.98 4.76
N GLN A 56 -13.20 -8.18 3.48
CA GLN A 56 -14.57 -8.52 3.07
C GLN A 56 -15.00 -9.77 3.84
N THR A 57 -16.19 -9.73 4.44
CA THR A 57 -16.72 -10.93 5.10
C THR A 57 -17.10 -11.95 4.02
N LEU A 58 -17.19 -13.22 4.41
CA LEU A 58 -17.42 -14.33 3.49
C LEU A 58 -18.78 -14.20 2.78
N ASP A 59 -19.78 -13.69 3.49
CA ASP A 59 -21.11 -13.41 2.96
C ASP A 59 -21.11 -12.21 2.01
N GLU A 60 -20.32 -11.16 2.30
CA GLU A 60 -20.10 -10.04 1.39
C GLU A 60 -19.46 -10.52 0.08
N ALA A 61 -18.41 -11.35 0.17
CA ALA A 61 -17.67 -11.83 -0.99
C ALA A 61 -18.53 -12.70 -1.93
N ALA A 62 -19.42 -13.53 -1.37
CA ALA A 62 -20.35 -14.35 -2.15
C ALA A 62 -21.38 -13.51 -2.91
N ALA A 63 -21.87 -12.44 -2.29
CA ALA A 63 -22.95 -11.61 -2.82
C ALA A 63 -22.49 -10.52 -3.81
N ILE A 64 -21.19 -10.19 -3.84
CA ILE A 64 -20.63 -9.25 -4.81
C ILE A 64 -20.19 -10.02 -6.06
N SER A 65 -20.86 -9.84 -7.20
CA SER A 65 -20.28 -10.17 -8.51
C SER A 65 -19.20 -9.14 -8.84
N ASP A 66 -18.08 -9.54 -9.45
CA ASP A 66 -17.10 -8.57 -9.95
C ASP A 66 -17.72 -7.72 -11.06
N ARG A 67 -18.29 -6.56 -10.69
CA ARG A 67 -18.98 -5.67 -11.62
C ARG A 67 -18.03 -5.05 -12.64
N SER A 68 -16.72 -5.05 -12.36
CA SER A 68 -15.72 -4.57 -13.31
C SER A 68 -15.69 -5.43 -14.57
N ALA A 69 -15.85 -6.76 -14.44
CA ALA A 69 -15.93 -7.70 -15.55
C ALA A 69 -17.17 -7.52 -16.46
N LEU A 70 -18.19 -6.79 -15.99
CA LEU A 70 -19.40 -6.49 -16.78
C LEU A 70 -19.24 -5.25 -17.67
N HIS A 71 -18.16 -4.49 -17.50
CA HIS A 71 -17.92 -3.28 -18.27
C HIS A 71 -16.96 -3.56 -19.44
N SER A 72 -17.23 -2.92 -20.58
CA SER A 72 -16.31 -2.98 -21.73
C SER A 72 -14.93 -2.45 -21.31
N PRO A 73 -13.82 -3.07 -21.74
CA PRO A 73 -12.46 -2.62 -21.41
C PRO A 73 -12.19 -1.14 -21.72
N PHE A 74 -12.73 -0.63 -22.82
CA PHE A 74 -12.58 0.78 -23.20
C PHE A 74 -13.25 1.74 -22.19
N ARG A 75 -14.41 1.36 -21.65
CA ARG A 75 -15.08 2.13 -20.61
C ARG A 75 -14.29 2.11 -19.30
N LEU A 76 -13.74 0.95 -18.92
CA LEU A 76 -12.86 0.83 -17.75
C LEU A 76 -11.62 1.72 -17.92
N PHE A 77 -11.01 1.71 -19.11
CA PHE A 77 -9.87 2.56 -19.45
C PHE A 77 -10.17 4.05 -19.26
N LEU A 78 -11.30 4.53 -19.78
CA LEU A 78 -11.70 5.93 -19.61
C LEU A 78 -11.97 6.30 -18.14
N ILE A 79 -12.59 5.39 -17.38
CA ILE A 79 -12.83 5.58 -15.94
C ILE A 79 -11.49 5.66 -15.19
N ASP A 80 -10.58 4.72 -15.43
CA ASP A 80 -9.26 4.68 -14.80
C ASP A 80 -8.43 5.91 -15.16
N LEU A 81 -8.46 6.36 -16.43
CA LEU A 81 -7.81 7.59 -16.86
C LEU A 81 -8.40 8.81 -16.13
N GLN A 82 -9.72 8.89 -16.00
CA GLN A 82 -10.37 9.98 -15.29
C GLN A 82 -9.98 10.00 -13.79
N ILE A 83 -9.88 8.83 -13.16
CA ILE A 83 -9.46 8.71 -11.76
C ILE A 83 -7.99 9.13 -11.60
N LEU A 84 -7.12 8.69 -12.52
CA LEU A 84 -5.72 9.08 -12.53
C LEU A 84 -5.60 10.61 -12.64
N CYS A 85 -6.29 11.23 -13.61
CA CYS A 85 -6.32 12.68 -13.79
C CYS A 85 -6.79 13.42 -12.53
N LYS A 86 -7.84 12.95 -11.85
CA LYS A 86 -8.34 13.56 -10.60
C LYS A 86 -7.32 13.49 -9.46
N ASN A 87 -6.45 12.49 -9.47
CA ASN A 87 -5.45 12.29 -8.43
C ASN A 87 -4.09 12.92 -8.77
N LEU A 88 -3.86 13.46 -9.97
CA LEU A 88 -2.58 14.09 -10.36
C LEU A 88 -2.09 15.18 -9.39
N LYS A 89 -2.99 15.81 -8.63
CA LYS A 89 -2.62 16.74 -7.55
C LYS A 89 -1.73 16.13 -6.46
N TYR A 90 -1.72 14.80 -6.31
CA TYR A 90 -0.87 14.04 -5.39
C TYR A 90 0.45 13.60 -6.02
N LEU A 91 0.72 13.96 -7.29
CA LEU A 91 1.98 13.62 -7.95
C LEU A 91 3.22 14.13 -7.19
N PRO A 92 3.27 15.39 -6.67
CA PRO A 92 4.41 15.84 -5.87
C PRO A 92 4.64 14.97 -4.61
N ASN A 93 3.55 14.49 -4.01
CA ASN A 93 3.58 13.65 -2.83
C ASN A 93 4.08 12.22 -3.11
N THR A 94 4.29 11.85 -4.36
CA THR A 94 4.84 10.52 -4.72
C THR A 94 6.32 10.43 -4.34
N ILE A 95 7.04 11.55 -4.41
CA ILE A 95 8.48 11.63 -4.10
C ILE A 95 8.71 12.27 -2.73
N LEU A 96 7.79 13.12 -2.27
CA LEU A 96 7.92 13.83 -1.00
C LEU A 96 7.36 13.02 0.19
N PRO A 97 8.04 13.02 1.35
CA PRO A 97 9.29 13.74 1.63
C PRO A 97 10.51 13.04 1.03
N PHE A 98 11.38 13.79 0.33
CA PHE A 98 12.61 13.21 -0.19
C PHE A 98 13.52 12.78 0.96
N ARG A 99 13.76 11.48 1.09
CA ARG A 99 14.62 10.91 2.12
C ARG A 99 15.55 9.89 1.46
N GLN A 100 16.85 10.00 1.74
CA GLN A 100 17.81 8.98 1.37
C GLN A 100 18.02 8.06 2.56
N LEU A 101 17.98 6.75 2.31
CA LEU A 101 18.29 5.77 3.33
C LEU A 101 19.79 5.54 3.39
N PRO A 102 20.35 5.31 4.60
CA PRO A 102 21.74 4.92 4.71
C PRO A 102 21.95 3.54 4.04
N PRO A 103 23.16 3.30 3.51
CA PRO A 103 23.53 1.98 3.00
C PRO A 103 23.42 0.94 4.12
N LEU A 104 23.07 -0.27 3.73
CA LEU A 104 22.88 -1.40 4.60
C LEU A 104 24.25 -1.91 5.09
N PRO A 105 24.47 -2.02 6.41
CA PRO A 105 25.73 -2.53 6.96
C PRO A 105 25.98 -3.98 6.50
N GLY A 106 27.21 -4.28 6.07
CA GLY A 106 27.65 -5.65 5.76
C GLY A 106 27.31 -6.15 4.34
N VAL A 107 26.82 -5.29 3.45
CA VAL A 107 26.69 -5.59 2.02
C VAL A 107 27.67 -4.73 1.24
N GLU A 108 28.85 -5.30 0.95
CA GLU A 108 30.01 -4.61 0.35
C GLU A 108 29.73 -4.04 -1.06
N ASP A 109 28.60 -4.40 -1.67
CA ASP A 109 28.16 -4.00 -3.01
C ASP A 109 26.93 -3.08 -3.02
N GLU A 110 26.49 -2.52 -1.88
CA GLU A 110 25.48 -1.46 -1.88
C GLU A 110 26.06 -0.15 -2.38
N GLN A 111 26.30 -0.10 -3.70
CA GLN A 111 26.40 1.17 -4.42
C GLN A 111 25.10 1.93 -4.14
N PRO A 112 25.14 3.10 -3.46
CA PRO A 112 23.96 3.92 -3.22
C PRO A 112 23.30 4.11 -4.58
N GLY A 113 22.09 3.55 -4.73
CA GLY A 113 21.48 3.20 -6.01
C GLY A 113 21.95 4.14 -7.10
N SER A 114 22.83 3.63 -7.97
CA SER A 114 23.76 4.45 -8.75
C SER A 114 23.05 5.72 -9.15
N TRP A 115 23.47 6.89 -8.66
CA TRP A 115 22.80 8.15 -9.00
C TRP A 115 22.62 8.26 -10.52
N LEU A 116 23.48 7.60 -11.29
CA LEU A 116 23.35 7.36 -12.72
C LEU A 116 22.04 6.69 -13.14
N ASP A 117 21.55 5.65 -12.47
CA ASP A 117 20.28 4.99 -12.79
C ASP A 117 19.08 5.90 -12.49
N VAL A 118 19.10 6.63 -11.38
CA VAL A 118 18.06 7.61 -11.04
C VAL A 118 18.06 8.74 -12.07
N VAL A 119 19.23 9.32 -12.35
CA VAL A 119 19.40 10.36 -13.37
C VAL A 119 19.02 9.85 -14.76
N SER A 120 19.42 8.63 -15.12
CA SER A 120 19.05 8.01 -16.40
C SER A 120 17.54 7.82 -16.51
N THR A 121 16.88 7.40 -15.43
CA THR A 121 15.42 7.26 -15.38
C THR A 121 14.73 8.61 -15.56
N VAL A 122 15.22 9.67 -14.92
CA VAL A 122 14.69 11.04 -15.06
C VAL A 122 14.91 11.58 -16.47
N ILE A 123 16.13 11.47 -17.01
CA ILE A 123 16.47 11.90 -18.38
C ILE A 123 15.60 11.15 -19.39
N LEU A 124 15.45 9.83 -19.22
CA LEU A 124 14.61 9.01 -20.08
C LEU A 124 13.14 9.44 -19.98
N ALA A 125 12.63 9.73 -18.78
CA ALA A 125 11.25 10.20 -18.62
C ALA A 125 11.03 11.54 -19.34
N LEU A 126 11.97 12.49 -19.22
CA LEU A 126 11.92 13.77 -19.93
C LEU A 126 12.00 13.57 -21.45
N LEU A 127 12.88 12.68 -21.91
CA LEU A 127 13.01 12.33 -23.33
C LEU A 127 11.71 11.70 -23.86
N GLN A 128 11.10 10.77 -23.13
CA GLN A 128 9.82 10.14 -23.50
C GLN A 128 8.69 11.17 -23.59
N TRP A 129 8.61 12.10 -22.63
CA TRP A 129 7.65 13.19 -22.67
C TRP A 129 7.86 14.10 -23.87
N PHE A 130 9.11 14.48 -24.16
CA PHE A 130 9.45 15.26 -25.34
C PHE A 130 9.09 14.53 -26.64
N LEU A 131 9.44 13.23 -26.73
CA LEU A 131 9.11 12.40 -27.89
C LEU A 131 7.60 12.28 -28.09
N LEU A 132 6.80 12.13 -27.01
CA LEU A 132 5.34 12.16 -27.10
C LEU A 132 4.82 13.52 -27.58
N LEU A 133 5.34 14.62 -27.03
CA LEU A 133 4.94 15.98 -27.40
C LEU A 133 5.20 16.27 -28.88
N VAL A 134 6.27 15.73 -29.46
CA VAL A 134 6.59 15.88 -30.89
C VAL A 134 5.81 14.89 -31.74
N THR A 135 5.69 13.63 -31.31
CA THR A 135 5.07 12.56 -32.10
C THR A 135 3.56 12.75 -32.21
N ILE A 136 2.87 13.18 -31.15
CA ILE A 136 1.39 13.34 -31.16
C ILE A 136 0.92 14.36 -32.22
N PRO A 137 1.47 15.59 -32.29
CA PRO A 137 1.18 16.51 -33.39
C PRO A 137 1.62 15.95 -34.74
N ALA A 138 2.79 15.30 -34.81
CA ALA A 138 3.28 14.73 -36.07
C ALA A 138 2.31 13.68 -36.65
N ILE A 139 1.62 12.90 -35.81
CA ILE A 139 0.57 11.95 -36.25
C ILE A 139 -0.53 12.67 -37.07
N LEU A 140 -0.86 13.92 -36.74
CA LEU A 140 -1.91 14.68 -37.43
C LEU A 140 -1.47 15.21 -38.80
N PHE A 141 -0.16 15.41 -39.00
CA PHE A 141 0.41 15.98 -40.23
C PHE A 141 1.03 14.93 -41.16
N LEU A 142 1.43 13.78 -40.63
CA LEU A 142 2.05 12.70 -41.39
C LEU A 142 1.00 11.78 -42.02
N ARG A 143 1.32 11.24 -43.20
CA ARG A 143 0.54 10.15 -43.81
C ARG A 143 0.61 8.90 -42.93
N GLY A 144 -0.48 8.13 -42.85
CA GLY A 144 -0.61 7.02 -41.90
C GLY A 144 0.57 6.03 -41.86
N TRP A 145 1.14 5.65 -43.01
CA TRP A 145 2.31 4.75 -43.03
C TRP A 145 3.58 5.41 -42.47
N MET A 146 3.80 6.70 -42.73
CA MET A 146 4.95 7.46 -42.19
C MET A 146 4.84 7.57 -40.68
N THR A 147 3.61 7.74 -40.17
CA THR A 147 3.33 7.74 -38.73
C THR A 147 3.69 6.41 -38.09
N ILE A 148 3.33 5.28 -38.72
CA ILE A 148 3.69 3.94 -38.22
C ILE A 148 5.21 3.76 -38.19
N VAL A 149 5.92 4.13 -39.26
CA VAL A 149 7.39 4.04 -39.33
C VAL A 149 8.04 4.91 -38.27
N CYS A 150 7.64 6.18 -38.14
CA CYS A 150 8.17 7.10 -37.14
C CYS A 150 7.89 6.61 -35.70
N GLY A 151 6.66 6.19 -35.42
CA GLY A 151 6.29 5.63 -34.12
C GLY A 151 7.09 4.38 -33.76
N THR A 152 7.26 3.46 -34.71
CA THR A 152 8.08 2.25 -34.52
C THR A 152 9.53 2.60 -34.24
N ALA A 153 10.09 3.58 -34.97
CA ALA A 153 11.46 4.05 -34.75
C ALA A 153 11.63 4.68 -33.34
N VAL A 154 10.67 5.50 -32.91
CA VAL A 154 10.65 6.10 -31.56
C VAL A 154 10.55 5.03 -30.47
N CYS A 155 9.61 4.08 -30.61
CA CYS A 155 9.47 2.97 -29.67
C CYS A 155 10.74 2.10 -29.62
N THR A 156 11.37 1.86 -30.76
CA THR A 156 12.62 1.08 -30.84
C THR A 156 13.78 1.82 -30.17
N LEU A 157 13.93 3.12 -30.41
CA LEU A 157 14.95 3.94 -29.76
C LEU A 157 14.78 3.94 -28.24
N VAL A 158 13.55 4.17 -27.77
CA VAL A 158 13.19 4.14 -26.36
C VAL A 158 13.46 2.76 -25.75
N TYR A 159 13.17 1.67 -26.47
CA TYR A 159 13.48 0.31 -26.05
C TYR A 159 14.99 0.07 -25.92
N LEU A 160 15.79 0.51 -26.90
CA LEU A 160 17.25 0.33 -26.90
C LEU A 160 17.94 1.07 -25.75
N ILE A 161 17.55 2.32 -25.48
CA ILE A 161 18.11 3.10 -24.36
C ILE A 161 17.84 2.40 -23.03
N GLN A 162 16.67 1.78 -22.89
CA GLN A 162 16.22 1.18 -21.65
C GLN A 162 16.83 -0.17 -21.32
N GLN A 163 17.30 -0.91 -22.33
CA GLN A 163 17.97 -2.19 -22.10
C GLN A 163 19.14 -2.06 -21.12
N ARG A 164 19.77 -0.87 -21.04
CA ARG A 164 20.86 -0.61 -20.09
C ARG A 164 20.44 -0.71 -18.63
N MET A 165 19.20 -0.37 -18.31
CA MET A 165 18.63 -0.41 -16.96
C MET A 165 18.07 -1.79 -16.59
N TRP A 166 17.86 -2.64 -17.59
CA TRP A 166 17.31 -3.98 -17.38
C TRP A 166 18.33 -4.91 -16.74
N GLY A 167 17.79 -5.82 -15.93
CA GLY A 167 18.52 -6.89 -15.28
C GLY A 167 17.87 -8.24 -15.57
N PRO A 168 18.32 -9.31 -14.91
CA PRO A 168 17.61 -10.58 -14.96
C PRO A 168 16.17 -10.39 -14.45
N LEU A 169 15.27 -11.25 -14.92
CA LEU A 169 13.85 -11.24 -14.52
C LEU A 169 13.66 -11.76 -13.09
N ILE A 170 14.61 -12.57 -12.61
CA ILE A 170 14.68 -13.07 -11.24
C ILE A 170 15.98 -12.59 -10.61
N ILE A 171 15.87 -12.04 -9.40
CA ILE A 171 16.98 -11.48 -8.63
C ILE A 171 16.94 -12.11 -7.24
N GLU A 172 18.06 -12.60 -6.72
CA GLU A 172 18.14 -13.09 -5.35
C GLU A 172 18.80 -12.05 -4.44
N SER A 173 18.35 -11.97 -3.19
CA SER A 173 18.98 -11.14 -2.16
C SER A 173 20.42 -11.60 -1.88
N ARG A 174 21.34 -10.65 -1.67
CA ARG A 174 22.78 -10.91 -1.45
C ARG A 174 23.23 -10.71 -0.01
N VAL A 175 22.30 -10.66 0.93
CA VAL A 175 22.60 -10.45 2.35
C VAL A 175 23.08 -11.75 2.96
N ASP A 176 24.15 -11.70 3.74
CA ASP A 176 24.57 -12.84 4.55
C ASP A 176 23.57 -13.07 5.69
N LEU A 177 22.93 -14.23 5.66
CA LEU A 177 21.94 -14.65 6.64
C LEU A 177 22.41 -15.87 7.46
N THR A 178 23.70 -16.25 7.38
CA THR A 178 24.25 -17.44 8.05
C THR A 178 24.08 -17.42 9.58
N GLY A 179 24.07 -16.24 10.20
CA GLY A 179 23.86 -16.06 11.65
C GLY A 179 22.40 -16.05 12.12
N TYR A 180 21.42 -16.23 11.24
CA TYR A 180 19.99 -16.20 11.59
C TYR A 180 19.31 -17.57 11.42
N LYS A 181 18.18 -17.78 12.11
CA LYS A 181 17.37 -19.00 11.98
C LYS A 181 16.96 -19.20 10.52
N GLN A 182 17.34 -20.34 9.96
CA GLN A 182 16.95 -20.70 8.60
C GLN A 182 15.52 -21.26 8.58
N HIS A 183 14.77 -20.89 7.56
CA HIS A 183 13.39 -21.31 7.33
C HIS A 183 13.28 -22.01 5.97
N PRO A 184 13.77 -23.25 5.83
CA PRO A 184 13.84 -23.93 4.53
C PRO A 184 12.46 -24.27 3.94
N THR A 185 11.42 -24.35 4.78
CA THR A 185 10.04 -24.61 4.36
C THR A 185 9.28 -23.34 3.97
N GLU A 186 9.91 -22.18 4.02
CA GLU A 186 9.32 -20.89 3.65
C GLU A 186 10.06 -20.28 2.46
N LYS A 187 9.31 -19.77 1.49
CA LYS A 187 9.88 -19.02 0.36
C LYS A 187 9.28 -17.63 0.26
N TRP A 188 10.14 -16.63 0.09
CA TRP A 188 9.72 -15.22 0.03
C TRP A 188 10.00 -14.62 -1.33
N PHE A 189 9.01 -13.90 -1.85
CA PHE A 189 9.07 -13.22 -3.13
C PHE A 189 8.82 -11.72 -2.98
N PHE A 190 9.50 -10.93 -3.81
CA PHE A 190 9.24 -9.50 -3.95
C PHE A 190 8.92 -9.14 -5.40
N ILE A 191 7.86 -8.38 -5.64
CA ILE A 191 7.48 -7.88 -6.97
C ILE A 191 7.51 -6.35 -6.94
N ASN A 192 8.39 -5.76 -7.73
CA ASN A 192 8.62 -4.31 -7.77
C ASN A 192 7.57 -3.55 -8.60
N GLY A 193 7.57 -2.23 -8.43
CA GLY A 193 6.78 -1.28 -9.20
C GLY A 193 7.48 -0.71 -10.44
N ILE A 194 6.82 0.27 -11.05
CA ILE A 194 7.30 1.01 -12.22
C ILE A 194 8.56 1.83 -11.94
N GLY A 195 9.29 2.18 -12.99
CA GLY A 195 10.42 3.11 -12.91
C GLY A 195 11.57 2.62 -12.02
N THR A 196 11.69 1.31 -11.82
CA THR A 196 12.77 0.73 -11.01
C THR A 196 13.82 0.08 -11.90
N SER A 197 15.09 0.34 -11.61
CA SER A 197 16.23 -0.28 -12.27
C SER A 197 16.62 -1.59 -11.60
N ARG A 198 17.47 -2.38 -12.28
CA ARG A 198 18.04 -3.61 -11.71
C ARG A 198 18.74 -3.39 -10.35
N THR A 199 19.37 -2.24 -10.15
CA THR A 199 20.09 -1.91 -8.91
C THR A 199 19.12 -1.59 -7.80
N LEU A 200 18.06 -0.83 -8.09
CA LEU A 200 17.02 -0.48 -7.13
C LEU A 200 16.26 -1.71 -6.64
N VAL A 201 15.89 -2.63 -7.54
CA VAL A 201 15.23 -3.89 -7.15
C VAL A 201 16.15 -4.77 -6.30
N GLN A 202 17.44 -4.88 -6.65
CA GLN A 202 18.42 -5.61 -5.84
C GLN A 202 18.55 -5.01 -4.43
N HIS A 203 18.66 -3.68 -4.33
CA HIS A 203 18.75 -2.97 -3.06
C HIS A 203 17.49 -3.20 -2.21
N THR A 204 16.30 -3.13 -2.80
CA THR A 204 15.06 -3.45 -2.10
C THR A 204 15.03 -4.91 -1.61
N CYS A 205 15.43 -5.88 -2.44
CA CYS A 205 15.51 -7.29 -2.02
C CYS A 205 16.46 -7.49 -0.84
N ASN A 206 17.61 -6.80 -0.85
CA ASN A 206 18.57 -6.85 0.26
C ASN A 206 17.99 -6.24 1.54
N ARG A 207 17.37 -5.06 1.46
CA ARG A 207 16.73 -4.42 2.63
C ARG A 207 15.61 -5.26 3.20
N LEU A 208 14.79 -5.88 2.35
CA LEU A 208 13.76 -6.82 2.77
C LEU A 208 14.36 -8.03 3.48
N ALA A 209 15.40 -8.63 2.88
CA ALA A 209 16.10 -9.76 3.48
C ALA A 209 16.69 -9.40 4.85
N ALA A 210 17.23 -8.20 4.99
CA ALA A 210 17.78 -7.72 6.25
C ALA A 210 16.71 -7.33 7.29
N THR A 211 15.53 -6.89 6.86
CA THR A 211 14.40 -6.53 7.75
C THR A 211 13.75 -7.77 8.32
N PHE A 212 13.43 -8.72 7.44
CA PHE A 212 12.73 -9.93 7.81
C PHE A 212 13.68 -11.05 8.17
N LYS A 213 14.98 -10.99 7.89
CA LYS A 213 15.94 -12.10 8.13
C LYS A 213 15.59 -13.38 7.37
N ARG A 214 14.99 -13.24 6.17
CA ARG A 214 14.67 -14.33 5.25
C ARG A 214 15.27 -14.03 3.86
N PRO A 215 15.72 -15.04 3.11
CA PRO A 215 16.16 -14.83 1.73
C PRO A 215 14.99 -14.40 0.84
N ILE A 216 15.18 -13.37 0.02
CA ILE A 216 14.13 -12.79 -0.84
C ILE A 216 14.46 -13.01 -2.30
N THR A 217 13.51 -13.60 -3.04
CA THR A 217 13.56 -13.73 -4.50
C THR A 217 12.73 -12.62 -5.16
N GLY A 218 13.38 -11.66 -5.79
CA GLY A 218 12.75 -10.57 -6.55
C GLY A 218 12.32 -11.01 -7.94
N VAL A 219 11.03 -10.85 -8.28
CA VAL A 219 10.51 -10.89 -9.65
C VAL A 219 10.57 -9.47 -10.21
N HIS A 220 11.47 -9.26 -11.15
CA HIS A 220 11.78 -7.95 -11.70
C HIS A 220 10.82 -7.60 -12.83
N ASN A 221 9.85 -6.73 -12.51
CA ASN A 221 9.06 -6.00 -13.48
C ASN A 221 9.95 -4.94 -14.17
N ARG A 222 10.34 -5.20 -15.43
CA ARG A 222 11.25 -4.33 -16.18
C ARG A 222 10.52 -3.09 -16.67
N SER A 223 10.99 -1.92 -16.27
CA SER A 223 10.42 -0.65 -16.69
C SER A 223 10.61 -0.40 -18.20
N TYR A 224 9.55 0.08 -18.85
CA TYR A 224 9.51 0.72 -20.17
C TYR A 224 9.53 2.26 -20.06
N GLY A 225 9.94 2.78 -18.89
CA GLY A 225 10.01 4.20 -18.54
C GLY A 225 8.65 4.68 -18.07
N ILE A 226 8.62 5.77 -17.30
CA ILE A 226 7.42 6.19 -16.56
C ILE A 226 6.17 6.26 -17.45
N VAL A 227 6.31 6.76 -18.68
CA VAL A 227 5.21 6.85 -19.65
C VAL A 227 4.75 5.47 -20.12
N GLY A 228 5.68 4.62 -20.55
CA GLY A 228 5.39 3.27 -21.04
C GLY A 228 4.80 2.40 -19.93
N ASP A 229 5.32 2.55 -18.73
CA ASP A 229 4.89 1.88 -17.51
C ASP A 229 3.45 2.26 -17.12
N ILE A 230 3.09 3.54 -17.16
CA ILE A 230 1.71 3.98 -16.88
C ILE A 230 0.74 3.40 -17.93
N LEU A 231 1.14 3.38 -19.21
CA LEU A 231 0.34 2.79 -20.27
C LEU A 231 0.19 1.28 -20.08
N GLU A 232 1.26 0.57 -19.75
CA GLU A 232 1.23 -0.86 -19.44
C GLU A 232 0.34 -1.14 -18.23
N CYS A 233 0.45 -0.37 -17.14
CA CYS A 233 -0.43 -0.49 -15.98
C CYS A 233 -1.90 -0.35 -16.37
N LEU A 234 -2.25 0.63 -17.22
CA LEU A 234 -3.62 0.82 -17.72
C LEU A 234 -4.08 -0.38 -18.56
N ILE A 235 -3.23 -0.89 -19.45
CA ILE A 235 -3.52 -2.06 -20.28
C ILE A 235 -3.74 -3.30 -19.41
N GLN A 236 -2.83 -3.60 -18.48
CA GLN A 236 -2.95 -4.73 -17.55
C GLN A 236 -4.24 -4.64 -16.74
N ARG A 237 -4.57 -3.47 -16.19
CA ARG A 237 -5.79 -3.27 -15.38
C ARG A 237 -7.08 -3.38 -16.18
N CYS A 238 -7.12 -2.80 -17.38
CA CYS A 238 -8.37 -2.66 -18.13
C CYS A 238 -8.65 -3.84 -19.06
N LEU A 239 -7.60 -4.52 -19.55
CA LEU A 239 -7.69 -5.64 -20.48
C LEU A 239 -7.35 -6.99 -19.84
N SER A 240 -6.97 -7.01 -18.55
CA SER A 240 -6.46 -8.22 -17.87
C SER A 240 -5.32 -8.88 -18.65
N TYR A 241 -4.48 -8.05 -19.27
CA TYR A 241 -3.43 -8.54 -20.18
C TYR A 241 -2.25 -9.09 -19.38
N ASN A 242 -2.00 -10.40 -19.53
CA ASN A 242 -0.90 -11.10 -18.89
C ASN A 242 0.43 -10.82 -19.61
N THR A 243 1.10 -9.75 -19.19
CA THR A 243 2.45 -9.36 -19.61
C THR A 243 3.51 -10.37 -19.15
N THR A 244 4.77 -10.17 -19.54
CA THR A 244 5.87 -11.10 -19.26
C THR A 244 6.17 -11.21 -17.77
N ASP A 245 6.17 -10.11 -17.04
CA ASP A 245 6.29 -10.02 -15.58
C ASP A 245 5.18 -10.83 -14.86
N VAL A 246 3.92 -10.74 -15.31
CA VAL A 246 2.81 -11.56 -14.76
C VAL A 246 3.06 -13.05 -15.01
N ARG A 247 3.50 -13.42 -16.21
CA ARG A 247 3.79 -14.83 -16.56
C ARG A 247 4.95 -15.39 -15.74
N VAL A 248 6.01 -14.61 -15.55
CA VAL A 248 7.17 -15.00 -14.73
C VAL A 248 6.79 -15.11 -13.26
N ALA A 249 6.06 -14.13 -12.72
CA ALA A 249 5.56 -14.19 -11.35
C ALA A 249 4.69 -15.44 -11.12
N TYR A 250 3.75 -15.71 -12.03
CA TYR A 250 2.93 -16.92 -11.99
C TYR A 250 3.77 -18.20 -11.96
N GLU A 251 4.73 -18.34 -12.87
CA GLU A 251 5.53 -19.56 -12.98
C GLU A 251 6.42 -19.77 -11.75
N CYS A 252 7.07 -18.72 -11.26
CA CYS A 252 7.89 -18.80 -10.04
C CYS A 252 7.06 -19.17 -8.81
N LEU A 253 5.88 -18.57 -8.65
CA LEU A 253 4.99 -18.89 -7.52
C LEU A 253 4.45 -20.31 -7.64
N LYS A 254 3.98 -20.72 -8.82
CA LYS A 254 3.47 -22.06 -9.09
C LYS A 254 4.46 -23.14 -8.68
N GLN A 255 5.73 -23.00 -9.09
CA GLN A 255 6.79 -23.97 -8.78
C GLN A 255 6.94 -24.19 -7.27
N HIS A 256 6.94 -23.12 -6.47
CA HIS A 256 7.15 -23.22 -5.02
C HIS A 256 5.87 -23.56 -4.25
N ILE A 257 4.71 -23.16 -4.74
CA ILE A 257 3.42 -23.52 -4.13
C ILE A 257 3.14 -25.02 -4.27
N LEU A 258 3.52 -25.62 -5.41
CA LEU A 258 3.34 -27.04 -5.67
C LEU A 258 4.43 -27.92 -5.04
N ASP A 259 5.55 -27.35 -4.60
CA ASP A 259 6.60 -28.08 -3.90
C ASP A 259 6.08 -28.63 -2.55
N PRO A 260 6.16 -29.94 -2.29
CA PRO A 260 5.73 -30.53 -1.03
C PRO A 260 6.61 -30.11 0.17
N ASN A 261 7.86 -29.69 -0.05
CA ASN A 261 8.77 -29.26 1.01
C ASN A 261 8.51 -27.83 1.49
N ILE A 262 7.77 -27.05 0.69
CA ILE A 262 7.43 -25.67 1.00
C ILE A 262 6.03 -25.64 1.61
N GLU A 263 5.94 -25.19 2.85
CA GLU A 263 4.69 -25.05 3.59
C GLU A 263 4.09 -23.66 3.43
N LYS A 264 4.93 -22.64 3.17
CA LYS A 264 4.51 -21.24 3.12
C LYS A 264 5.24 -20.47 2.03
N VAL A 265 4.48 -19.68 1.28
CA VAL A 265 5.01 -18.77 0.27
C VAL A 265 4.54 -17.34 0.56
N VAL A 266 5.47 -16.47 0.91
CA VAL A 266 5.18 -15.07 1.24
C VAL A 266 5.47 -14.19 0.03
N VAL A 267 4.51 -13.37 -0.40
CA VAL A 267 4.66 -12.46 -1.54
C VAL A 267 4.51 -11.02 -1.08
N LEU A 268 5.56 -10.24 -1.30
CA LEU A 268 5.59 -8.80 -1.09
C LEU A 268 5.47 -8.11 -2.45
N ALA A 269 4.53 -7.19 -2.61
CA ALA A 269 4.35 -6.49 -3.89
C ALA A 269 4.21 -4.97 -3.70
N HIS A 270 4.86 -4.18 -4.54
CA HIS A 270 4.81 -2.71 -4.47
C HIS A 270 4.24 -2.09 -5.75
N SER A 271 3.38 -1.08 -5.62
CA SER A 271 2.87 -0.31 -6.76
C SER A 271 2.22 -1.18 -7.85
N GLN A 272 2.72 -1.16 -9.10
CA GLN A 272 2.29 -2.05 -10.20
C GLN A 272 2.46 -3.54 -9.85
N GLY A 273 3.41 -3.92 -9.02
CA GLY A 273 3.56 -5.30 -8.55
C GLY A 273 2.25 -5.85 -7.93
N GLY A 274 1.39 -4.98 -7.40
CA GLY A 274 0.03 -5.32 -6.97
C GLY A 274 -0.89 -5.80 -8.10
N ILE A 275 -0.81 -5.18 -9.29
CA ILE A 275 -1.51 -5.62 -10.51
C ILE A 275 -0.94 -6.96 -10.98
N VAL A 276 0.38 -7.09 -10.97
CA VAL A 276 1.08 -8.31 -11.40
C VAL A 276 0.61 -9.52 -10.59
N ILE A 277 0.61 -9.39 -9.26
CA ILE A 277 0.16 -10.49 -8.38
C ILE A 277 -1.34 -10.74 -8.48
N SER A 278 -2.18 -9.71 -8.66
CA SER A 278 -3.63 -9.93 -8.77
C SER A 278 -3.98 -10.70 -10.04
N LEU A 279 -3.33 -10.40 -11.17
CA LEU A 279 -3.51 -11.14 -12.42
C LEU A 279 -2.91 -12.55 -12.35
N ALA A 280 -1.75 -12.72 -11.71
CA ALA A 280 -1.17 -14.03 -11.47
C ALA A 280 -2.09 -14.91 -10.59
N LEU A 281 -2.75 -14.33 -9.60
CA LEU A 281 -3.75 -14.99 -8.76
C LEU A 281 -4.97 -15.43 -9.54
N ASP A 282 -5.55 -14.57 -10.38
CA ASP A 282 -6.69 -14.95 -11.22
C ASP A 282 -6.38 -16.19 -12.07
N ARG A 283 -5.17 -16.24 -12.62
CA ARG A 283 -4.70 -17.41 -13.36
C ARG A 283 -4.48 -18.63 -12.45
N MET A 284 -3.88 -18.45 -11.27
CA MET A 284 -3.68 -19.53 -10.29
C MET A 284 -4.99 -20.15 -9.85
N TYR A 285 -6.04 -19.36 -9.58
CA TYR A 285 -7.34 -19.89 -9.19
C TYR A 285 -8.02 -20.71 -10.30
N ALA A 286 -7.69 -20.44 -11.57
CA ALA A 286 -8.19 -21.20 -12.71
C ALA A 286 -7.42 -22.51 -12.94
N GLU A 287 -6.13 -22.57 -12.59
CA GLU A 287 -5.24 -23.69 -12.94
C GLU A 287 -4.84 -24.59 -11.76
N LEU A 288 -4.82 -24.08 -10.52
CA LEU A 288 -4.25 -24.77 -9.35
C LEU A 288 -5.32 -25.13 -8.31
N PRO A 289 -5.14 -26.24 -7.57
CA PRO A 289 -6.06 -26.60 -6.50
C PRO A 289 -5.99 -25.61 -5.33
N SER A 290 -7.13 -25.29 -4.72
CA SER A 290 -7.23 -24.32 -3.61
C SER A 290 -6.29 -24.64 -2.44
N ARG A 291 -6.04 -25.92 -2.15
CA ARG A 291 -5.11 -26.37 -1.10
C ARG A 291 -3.66 -25.97 -1.36
N ALA A 292 -3.25 -25.87 -2.62
CA ALA A 292 -1.90 -25.40 -2.94
C ALA A 292 -1.83 -23.88 -2.73
N ILE A 293 -2.80 -23.15 -3.28
CA ILE A 293 -2.88 -21.68 -3.18
C ILE A 293 -3.00 -21.21 -1.72
N SER A 294 -3.60 -21.99 -0.82
CA SER A 294 -3.72 -21.64 0.60
C SER A 294 -2.39 -21.53 1.35
N LYS A 295 -1.27 -21.97 0.76
CA LYS A 295 0.10 -21.73 1.27
C LYS A 295 0.56 -20.28 1.13
N LEU A 296 -0.14 -19.48 0.33
CA LEU A 296 0.24 -18.09 0.06
C LEU A 296 -0.11 -17.15 1.21
N GLU A 297 0.78 -16.19 1.46
CA GLU A 297 0.54 -14.99 2.26
C GLU A 297 0.95 -13.78 1.44
N ILE A 298 0.07 -12.78 1.32
CA ILE A 298 0.29 -11.67 0.38
C ILE A 298 0.24 -10.34 1.12
N TYR A 299 1.28 -9.54 0.90
CA TYR A 299 1.41 -8.20 1.45
C TYR A 299 1.71 -7.22 0.32
N THR A 300 0.87 -6.20 0.18
CA THR A 300 1.07 -5.19 -0.86
C THR A 300 1.28 -3.81 -0.26
N PHE A 301 2.07 -2.99 -0.94
CA PHE A 301 2.45 -1.65 -0.50
C PHE A 301 2.16 -0.65 -1.61
N GLY A 302 1.32 0.35 -1.34
CA GLY A 302 0.92 1.34 -2.33
C GLY A 302 0.32 0.71 -3.61
N SER A 303 -0.44 -0.39 -3.47
CA SER A 303 -0.87 -1.22 -4.61
C SER A 303 -1.68 -0.43 -5.65
N ALA A 304 -1.26 -0.58 -6.91
CA ALA A 304 -1.95 -0.09 -8.08
C ALA A 304 -2.99 -1.09 -8.62
N ALA A 305 -3.37 -2.15 -7.89
CA ALA A 305 -4.34 -3.13 -8.38
C ALA A 305 -5.77 -2.56 -8.44
N ALA A 306 -6.54 -2.97 -9.45
CA ALA A 306 -7.96 -2.63 -9.57
C ALA A 306 -8.84 -3.59 -8.75
N HIS A 307 -8.43 -4.85 -8.68
CA HIS A 307 -9.15 -5.92 -8.02
C HIS A 307 -8.17 -6.81 -7.26
N PHE A 308 -8.71 -7.56 -6.31
CA PHE A 308 -7.97 -8.60 -5.61
C PHE A 308 -8.93 -9.72 -5.26
N ASN A 309 -8.92 -10.78 -6.07
CA ASN A 309 -9.85 -11.90 -5.92
C ASN A 309 -9.35 -12.91 -4.89
N ASN A 310 -10.27 -13.42 -4.09
CA ASN A 310 -10.02 -14.54 -3.18
C ASN A 310 -11.30 -15.37 -3.05
N PRO A 311 -11.45 -16.45 -3.83
CA PRO A 311 -12.67 -17.24 -3.85
C PRO A 311 -12.91 -17.93 -2.51
N LEU A 312 -14.17 -18.29 -2.29
CA LEU A 312 -14.58 -19.07 -1.12
C LEU A 312 -14.24 -20.54 -1.34
N CYS A 313 -13.71 -21.16 -0.30
CA CYS A 313 -13.47 -22.58 -0.18
C CYS A 313 -14.53 -23.18 0.76
N SER A 314 -15.22 -24.23 0.30
CA SER A 314 -16.15 -24.98 1.15
C SER A 314 -15.37 -26.01 1.99
N PRO A 315 -15.64 -26.13 3.29
CA PRO A 315 -14.98 -27.13 4.15
C PRO A 315 -15.20 -28.57 3.70
N ALA A 316 -16.16 -28.84 2.80
CA ALA A 316 -16.41 -30.16 2.22
C ALA A 316 -15.33 -30.60 1.18
N ALA A 317 -14.54 -29.68 0.64
CA ALA A 317 -13.47 -29.99 -0.31
C ALA A 317 -12.13 -30.38 0.36
N SER A 318 -11.98 -30.08 1.66
CA SER A 318 -10.83 -30.50 2.48
C SER A 318 -11.13 -31.87 3.10
N GLY A 319 -11.06 -32.93 2.29
CA GLY A 319 -11.39 -34.31 2.65
C GLY A 319 -10.46 -34.99 3.66
N THR A 320 -10.26 -34.42 4.84
CA THR A 320 -9.55 -35.06 5.97
C THR A 320 -10.32 -34.84 7.26
N LEU A 321 -11.47 -35.50 7.42
CA LEU A 321 -12.13 -35.65 8.72
C LEU A 321 -12.32 -37.14 9.00
N SER A 322 -11.49 -37.65 9.91
CA SER A 322 -11.67 -38.95 10.56
C SER A 322 -13.02 -38.99 11.30
N PRO A 323 -13.79 -40.08 11.25
CA PRO A 323 -15.21 -40.14 11.63
C PRO A 323 -15.51 -40.04 13.14
N SER A 324 -14.56 -39.65 13.99
CA SER A 324 -14.67 -39.83 15.46
C SER A 324 -14.90 -38.57 16.30
N ARG A 325 -15.24 -37.40 15.73
CA ARG A 325 -15.68 -36.23 16.55
C ARG A 325 -16.97 -35.62 16.00
N ARG A 326 -18.12 -36.06 16.53
CA ARG A 326 -19.46 -35.57 16.13
C ARG A 326 -19.94 -34.31 16.87
N ASP A 327 -19.20 -33.80 17.86
CA ASP A 327 -19.76 -32.81 18.81
C ASP A 327 -19.34 -31.33 18.62
N LEU A 328 -18.59 -30.97 17.57
CA LEU A 328 -18.16 -29.57 17.29
C LEU A 328 -18.78 -28.96 16.02
N ARG A 329 -19.99 -29.39 15.65
CA ARG A 329 -20.60 -29.09 14.34
C ARG A 329 -21.15 -27.66 14.10
N PRO A 330 -21.39 -26.73 15.06
CA PRO A 330 -21.93 -25.42 14.69
C PRO A 330 -20.89 -24.37 14.24
N LEU A 331 -19.61 -24.49 14.62
CA LEU A 331 -18.63 -23.39 14.42
C LEU A 331 -17.70 -23.57 13.21
N LEU A 332 -17.57 -24.79 12.67
CA LEU A 332 -16.65 -25.11 11.56
C LEU A 332 -17.33 -25.19 10.17
N LEU A 333 -18.61 -24.80 10.06
CA LEU A 333 -19.38 -24.84 8.81
C LEU A 333 -19.33 -23.53 8.00
N GLN A 334 -18.51 -22.56 8.42
CA GLN A 334 -18.39 -21.30 7.69
C GLN A 334 -17.45 -21.50 6.48
N PRO A 335 -17.82 -21.01 5.28
CA PRO A 335 -16.90 -20.97 4.14
C PRO A 335 -15.63 -20.23 4.56
N THR A 336 -14.45 -20.63 4.13
CA THR A 336 -13.22 -19.84 4.36
C THR A 336 -12.71 -19.34 3.03
N THR A 337 -11.97 -18.22 2.99
CA THR A 337 -11.28 -17.84 1.77
C THR A 337 -10.12 -18.80 1.49
N VAL A 338 -9.71 -18.93 0.22
CA VAL A 338 -8.57 -19.80 -0.15
C VAL A 338 -7.28 -19.29 0.48
N ILE A 339 -6.96 -18.01 0.29
CA ILE A 339 -5.81 -17.36 0.91
C ILE A 339 -6.23 -16.80 2.26
N GLN A 340 -5.49 -17.15 3.31
CA GLN A 340 -5.82 -16.75 4.69
C GLN A 340 -5.32 -15.34 5.04
N THR A 341 -4.21 -14.90 4.44
CA THR A 341 -3.60 -13.61 4.77
C THR A 341 -3.36 -12.80 3.51
N ILE A 342 -4.13 -11.72 3.38
CA ILE A 342 -3.90 -10.65 2.39
C ILE A 342 -3.96 -9.32 3.15
N GLU A 343 -2.89 -8.53 3.04
CA GLU A 343 -2.80 -7.21 3.67
C GLU A 343 -2.31 -6.16 2.68
N HIS A 344 -2.87 -4.96 2.77
CA HIS A 344 -2.54 -3.83 1.93
C HIS A 344 -2.15 -2.63 2.79
N TYR A 345 -0.93 -2.13 2.60
CA TYR A 345 -0.37 -0.97 3.29
C TYR A 345 -0.39 0.24 2.36
N CYS A 346 -0.98 1.35 2.81
CA CYS A 346 -1.21 2.53 1.99
C CYS A 346 -0.83 3.81 2.73
N ASN A 347 -0.13 4.72 2.06
CA ASN A 347 -0.02 6.10 2.51
C ASN A 347 -1.23 6.91 2.00
N GLU A 348 -1.86 7.70 2.87
CA GLU A 348 -3.10 8.40 2.50
C GLU A 348 -2.89 9.42 1.38
N LEU A 349 -1.75 10.09 1.32
CA LEU A 349 -1.47 11.17 0.36
C LEU A 349 -0.69 10.69 -0.87
N ASP A 350 -0.53 9.38 -1.04
CA ASP A 350 0.13 8.74 -2.18
C ASP A 350 -0.84 8.61 -3.38
N LEU A 351 -0.37 9.01 -4.56
CA LEU A 351 -1.09 8.98 -5.83
C LEU A 351 -1.56 7.57 -6.20
N VAL A 352 -0.68 6.58 -6.07
CA VAL A 352 -0.87 5.24 -6.65
C VAL A 352 -1.97 4.45 -5.93
N PRO A 353 -1.94 4.26 -4.59
CA PRO A 353 -3.03 3.59 -3.89
C PRO A 353 -4.35 4.35 -4.01
N ARG A 354 -4.36 5.68 -4.20
CA ARG A 354 -5.57 6.46 -4.52
C ARG A 354 -6.18 6.16 -5.88
N TRP A 355 -5.41 5.61 -6.80
CA TRP A 355 -5.86 5.11 -8.10
C TRP A 355 -6.14 3.59 -8.07
N GLY A 356 -5.41 2.86 -7.23
CA GLY A 356 -5.56 1.42 -7.01
C GLY A 356 -6.41 1.09 -5.79
N VAL A 357 -5.76 0.51 -4.78
CA VAL A 357 -6.43 -0.11 -3.62
C VAL A 357 -7.43 0.79 -2.89
N LEU A 358 -7.11 2.06 -2.62
CA LEU A 358 -8.00 2.97 -1.88
C LEU A 358 -9.22 3.38 -2.70
N TYR A 359 -9.07 3.51 -4.02
CA TYR A 359 -10.21 3.80 -4.89
C TYR A 359 -11.19 2.63 -4.85
N ASN A 360 -10.68 1.43 -5.14
CA ASN A 360 -11.51 0.23 -5.26
C ASN A 360 -12.13 -0.17 -3.92
N THR A 361 -11.41 0.01 -2.82
CA THR A 361 -11.92 -0.37 -1.50
C THR A 361 -12.96 0.62 -0.96
N ARG A 362 -12.80 1.94 -1.18
CA ARG A 362 -13.70 2.97 -0.63
C ARG A 362 -14.83 3.41 -1.56
N HIS A 363 -14.57 3.52 -2.86
CA HIS A 363 -15.49 4.14 -3.83
C HIS A 363 -16.21 3.11 -4.69
N CYS A 364 -15.71 1.87 -4.76
CA CYS A 364 -16.30 0.78 -5.51
C CYS A 364 -16.81 -0.32 -4.57
N PRO A 365 -17.89 -0.09 -3.79
CA PRO A 365 -18.39 -1.06 -2.81
C PRO A 365 -18.86 -2.39 -3.45
N GLY A 366 -19.03 -2.43 -4.78
CA GLY A 366 -19.35 -3.64 -5.54
C GLY A 366 -18.16 -4.30 -6.25
N HIS A 367 -16.92 -3.91 -5.96
CA HIS A 367 -15.72 -4.61 -6.45
C HIS A 367 -15.25 -5.64 -5.42
N ARG A 368 -14.75 -6.79 -5.89
CA ARG A 368 -14.05 -7.76 -5.04
C ARG A 368 -12.63 -7.27 -4.78
N TYR A 369 -12.35 -6.96 -3.53
CA TYR A 369 -11.03 -6.52 -3.11
C TYR A 369 -10.76 -7.16 -1.74
N ALA A 370 -10.25 -8.39 -1.79
CA ALA A 370 -9.98 -9.21 -0.63
C ALA A 370 -8.75 -8.72 0.15
N GLY A 371 -8.79 -8.88 1.47
CA GLY A 371 -7.68 -8.51 2.35
C GLY A 371 -7.96 -7.29 3.23
N ARG A 372 -7.12 -7.15 4.26
CA ARG A 372 -7.16 -6.06 5.24
C ARG A 372 -6.39 -4.86 4.71
N VAL A 373 -6.91 -3.65 4.87
CA VAL A 373 -6.24 -2.43 4.37
C VAL A 373 -5.87 -1.53 5.53
N PHE A 374 -4.57 -1.23 5.66
CA PHE A 374 -4.01 -0.30 6.62
C PHE A 374 -3.63 0.99 5.90
N ILE A 375 -4.17 2.12 6.36
CA ILE A 375 -4.01 3.42 5.73
C ILE A 375 -3.32 4.36 6.72
N TYR A 376 -2.08 4.71 6.44
CA TYR A 376 -1.34 5.67 7.24
C TYR A 376 -1.84 7.10 6.93
N LYS A 377 -2.69 7.63 7.80
CA LYS A 377 -3.29 8.96 7.66
C LYS A 377 -2.24 10.06 7.70
N GLY A 378 -2.40 11.05 6.82
CA GLY A 378 -1.45 12.16 6.66
C GLY A 378 -0.08 11.79 6.09
N ALA A 379 0.25 10.51 5.92
CA ALA A 379 1.51 10.09 5.31
C ALA A 379 1.49 10.27 3.79
N SER A 380 2.63 10.68 3.23
CA SER A 380 2.89 10.80 1.80
C SER A 380 4.09 9.93 1.39
N GLY A 381 4.39 9.92 0.10
CA GLY A 381 5.52 9.20 -0.46
C GLY A 381 5.13 7.83 -1.00
N HIS A 382 5.75 7.47 -2.13
CA HIS A 382 5.48 6.22 -2.84
C HIS A 382 6.68 5.27 -2.90
N LEU A 383 7.91 5.78 -2.85
CA LEU A 383 9.13 4.95 -2.88
C LEU A 383 9.11 3.87 -1.80
N PHE A 384 9.31 2.61 -2.21
CA PHE A 384 9.07 1.45 -1.35
C PHE A 384 9.95 1.44 -0.10
N ASN A 385 11.26 1.62 -0.26
CA ASN A 385 12.18 1.50 0.88
C ASN A 385 11.97 2.68 1.85
N GLU A 386 11.85 3.89 1.33
CA GLU A 386 11.87 5.15 2.07
C GLU A 386 10.54 5.44 2.76
N HIS A 387 9.43 5.23 2.06
CA HIS A 387 8.10 5.69 2.50
C HIS A 387 7.20 4.58 3.03
N TYR A 388 7.52 3.31 2.75
CA TYR A 388 6.76 2.16 3.23
C TYR A 388 7.60 1.28 4.15
N LEU A 389 8.72 0.71 3.67
CA LEU A 389 9.49 -0.24 4.44
C LEU A 389 10.11 0.41 5.68
N ASP A 390 10.88 1.49 5.54
CA ASP A 390 11.53 2.16 6.68
C ASP A 390 10.53 2.81 7.65
N SER A 391 9.41 3.33 7.12
CA SER A 391 8.40 4.01 7.94
C SER A 391 7.52 3.04 8.74
N MET A 392 7.18 1.88 8.16
CA MET A 392 6.26 0.91 8.76
C MET A 392 7.00 -0.26 9.42
N PHE A 393 8.13 -0.69 8.86
CA PHE A 393 8.92 -1.85 9.28
C PHE A 393 10.43 -1.51 9.32
N PRO A 394 10.85 -0.56 10.18
CA PRO A 394 12.24 -0.11 10.24
C PRO A 394 13.19 -1.27 10.59
N LEU A 395 14.38 -1.25 9.98
CA LEU A 395 15.45 -2.18 10.30
C LEU A 395 15.84 -2.07 11.78
N SER A 396 16.01 -3.21 12.44
CA SER A 396 16.39 -3.28 13.85
C SER A 396 17.73 -2.58 14.14
N SER A 397 18.62 -2.39 13.17
CA SER A 397 19.88 -1.63 13.37
C SER A 397 19.67 -0.14 13.67
N ALA A 398 18.49 0.43 13.37
CA ALA A 398 18.12 1.75 13.91
C ALA A 398 17.88 1.73 15.43
N ARG A 399 17.75 0.55 16.06
CA ARG A 399 17.85 0.39 17.53
C ARG A 399 19.30 0.44 18.02
N ALA A 400 20.29 0.13 17.18
CA ALA A 400 21.69 0.04 17.56
C ALA A 400 22.47 1.36 17.37
N THR A 401 22.04 2.24 16.45
CA THR A 401 22.69 3.56 16.29
C THR A 401 22.29 4.55 17.38
N LEU A 402 21.24 4.26 18.15
CA LEU A 402 20.91 4.99 19.38
C LEU A 402 21.67 4.47 20.61
N THR A 403 22.36 3.32 20.52
CA THR A 403 23.17 2.76 21.62
C THR A 403 24.66 3.13 21.54
N ILE A 404 25.11 3.88 20.51
CA ILE A 404 26.52 4.34 20.42
C ILE A 404 26.69 5.76 20.99
N GLN A 405 25.63 6.37 21.55
CA GLN A 405 25.74 7.70 22.16
C GLN A 405 25.27 7.80 23.62
N GLU A 406 25.13 6.66 24.30
CA GLU A 406 24.96 6.60 25.76
C GLU A 406 25.86 5.51 26.34
N GLU A 407 27.19 5.69 26.22
CA GLU A 407 28.09 5.29 27.31
C GLU A 407 27.96 6.34 28.42
N ALA A 408 26.89 6.25 29.20
CA ALA A 408 26.80 6.87 30.51
C ALA A 408 25.82 6.05 31.36
N THR A 409 26.40 5.22 32.22
CA THR A 409 25.86 4.66 33.46
C THR A 409 24.49 5.20 33.89
N ASP A 410 23.42 4.40 33.76
CA ASP A 410 22.39 4.30 34.81
C ASP A 410 21.45 3.10 34.57
N ASP A 411 21.15 2.36 35.63
CA ASP A 411 20.20 1.24 35.67
C ASP A 411 18.75 1.74 35.51
N SER A 412 18.34 2.02 34.27
CA SER A 412 16.94 2.30 33.94
C SER A 412 16.41 1.35 32.85
N PRO A 413 15.15 0.88 32.96
CA PRO A 413 14.60 -0.09 32.02
C PRO A 413 14.48 0.56 30.64
N THR A 414 15.25 0.04 29.68
CA THR A 414 15.26 0.47 28.28
C THR A 414 13.87 0.27 27.66
N MET A 415 13.11 1.37 27.54
CA MET A 415 11.82 1.38 26.85
C MET A 415 12.03 1.06 25.36
N PRO A 416 11.32 0.06 24.79
CA PRO A 416 11.49 -0.28 23.39
C PRO A 416 11.06 0.88 22.50
N LEU A 417 11.95 1.29 21.59
CA LEU A 417 11.73 2.35 20.62
C LEU A 417 10.38 2.18 19.91
N MET A 418 9.46 3.13 20.13
CA MET A 418 8.08 3.09 19.68
C MET A 418 8.02 3.22 18.15
N ASN A 419 7.56 2.17 17.46
CA ASN A 419 7.31 2.25 16.02
C ASN A 419 6.01 3.02 15.84
N LYS A 420 6.14 4.28 15.39
CA LYS A 420 5.02 5.20 15.22
C LYS A 420 3.87 4.59 14.42
N PHE A 421 4.12 3.80 13.38
CA PHE A 421 3.05 3.20 12.58
C PHE A 421 2.41 1.99 13.27
N LEU A 422 3.22 1.06 13.79
CA LEU A 422 2.70 -0.22 14.29
C LEU A 422 2.04 -0.14 15.65
N ASP A 423 2.54 0.76 16.50
CA ASP A 423 2.04 0.94 17.86
C ASP A 423 0.82 1.89 17.91
N GLN A 424 0.43 2.46 16.76
CA GLN A 424 -0.78 3.26 16.65
C GLN A 424 -2.03 2.39 16.76
N MET A 425 -2.99 2.87 17.55
CA MET A 425 -4.35 2.35 17.54
C MET A 425 -5.01 2.63 16.20
N VAL A 426 -5.79 1.65 15.78
CA VAL A 426 -6.48 1.66 14.51
C VAL A 426 -7.85 2.33 14.63
N ASP A 427 -8.16 3.20 13.66
CA ASP A 427 -9.49 3.78 13.47
C ASP A 427 -10.23 3.00 12.38
N VAL A 428 -11.28 2.25 12.75
CA VAL A 428 -12.03 1.42 11.81
C VAL A 428 -12.86 2.31 10.88
N ASP A 429 -12.70 2.16 9.57
CA ASP A 429 -13.44 2.90 8.53
C ASP A 429 -14.88 2.38 8.41
N THR A 430 -15.69 2.66 9.45
CA THR A 430 -17.09 2.25 9.56
C THR A 430 -17.95 2.76 8.41
N ALA A 431 -17.64 3.95 7.88
CA ALA A 431 -18.33 4.51 6.72
C ALA A 431 -18.19 3.62 5.48
N THR A 432 -16.98 3.09 5.24
CA THR A 432 -16.75 2.17 4.11
C THR A 432 -17.46 0.83 4.33
N ALA A 433 -17.42 0.28 5.54
CA ALA A 433 -18.16 -0.95 5.89
C ALA A 433 -19.68 -0.77 5.66
N GLN A 434 -20.27 0.32 6.15
CA GLN A 434 -21.69 0.62 5.95
C GLN A 434 -22.07 0.78 4.47
N ARG A 435 -21.23 1.43 3.66
CA ARG A 435 -21.47 1.55 2.20
C ARG A 435 -21.48 0.20 1.51
N ARG A 436 -20.56 -0.71 1.87
CA ARG A 436 -20.50 -2.07 1.31
C ARG A 436 -21.73 -2.88 1.68
N ALA A 437 -22.08 -2.91 2.97
CA ALA A 437 -23.30 -3.58 3.46
C ALA A 437 -24.57 -3.06 2.77
N ARG A 438 -24.68 -1.75 2.51
CA ARG A 438 -25.79 -1.18 1.74
C ARG A 438 -25.78 -1.64 0.28
N SER A 439 -24.63 -1.62 -0.39
CA SER A 439 -24.49 -2.06 -1.78
C SER A 439 -24.97 -3.51 -1.97
N LEU A 440 -24.65 -4.37 -0.99
CA LEU A 440 -25.10 -5.76 -0.93
C LEU A 440 -26.61 -5.89 -0.80
N SER A 441 -27.23 -5.11 0.10
CA SER A 441 -28.68 -5.13 0.29
C SER A 441 -29.46 -4.72 -0.97
N VAL A 442 -28.88 -3.85 -1.81
CA VAL A 442 -29.47 -3.40 -3.08
C VAL A 442 -29.25 -4.45 -4.17
N GLY A 443 -28.04 -4.99 -4.32
CA GLY A 443 -27.75 -6.05 -5.30
C GLY A 443 -28.60 -7.30 -5.10
N ASN A 444 -28.94 -7.63 -3.85
CA ASN A 444 -29.82 -8.74 -3.54
C ASN A 444 -31.26 -8.52 -4.05
N LYS A 445 -31.73 -7.27 -4.21
CA LYS A 445 -33.05 -6.99 -4.81
C LYS A 445 -33.08 -7.26 -6.31
N ASP A 446 -31.97 -7.02 -7.01
CA ASP A 446 -31.87 -7.26 -8.45
C ASP A 446 -31.63 -8.77 -8.76
N LEU A 447 -30.96 -9.49 -7.86
CA LEU A 447 -30.71 -10.95 -7.95
C LEU A 447 -31.94 -11.83 -7.60
N ILE A 448 -32.99 -11.28 -6.99
CA ILE A 448 -34.23 -12.02 -6.68
C ILE A 448 -34.96 -12.52 -7.94
N ILE A 449 -34.56 -12.09 -9.14
CA ILE A 449 -35.11 -12.62 -10.41
C ILE A 449 -34.52 -14.00 -10.77
N SER A 450 -33.37 -14.42 -10.23
CA SER A 450 -32.83 -15.78 -10.44
C SER A 450 -32.92 -16.65 -9.19
N ARG A 451 -33.87 -17.58 -9.19
CA ARG A 451 -34.10 -18.55 -8.11
C ARG A 451 -32.90 -19.49 -7.91
N VAL A 452 -32.07 -19.23 -6.90
CA VAL A 452 -31.33 -20.27 -6.16
C VAL A 452 -31.50 -19.99 -4.67
N PRO A 453 -32.26 -20.81 -3.91
CA PRO A 453 -32.39 -20.60 -2.48
C PRO A 453 -31.09 -21.05 -1.80
N SER A 454 -30.32 -20.09 -1.27
CA SER A 454 -29.25 -20.40 -0.33
C SER A 454 -29.87 -21.03 0.92
N ARG A 455 -29.64 -22.34 1.12
CA ARG A 455 -30.12 -23.10 2.29
C ARG A 455 -29.45 -22.71 3.62
N TYR A 456 -28.59 -21.69 3.64
CA TYR A 456 -27.83 -21.27 4.83
C TYR A 456 -27.92 -19.76 5.15
N GLY A 457 -28.87 -19.02 4.58
CA GLY A 457 -28.92 -17.56 4.75
C GLY A 457 -29.53 -17.09 6.07
N ARG A 458 -28.72 -16.89 7.11
CA ARG A 458 -29.07 -15.90 8.16
C ARG A 458 -28.94 -14.53 7.50
N ARG A 459 -30.04 -13.79 7.42
CA ARG A 459 -30.07 -12.42 6.88
C ARG A 459 -29.30 -11.50 7.83
N MET A 460 -28.00 -11.30 7.64
CA MET A 460 -27.26 -10.31 8.41
C MET A 460 -27.78 -8.92 8.06
N SER A 461 -28.08 -8.12 9.08
CA SER A 461 -28.51 -6.75 8.89
C SER A 461 -27.28 -5.86 8.65
N VAL A 462 -27.47 -4.72 7.97
CA VAL A 462 -26.40 -3.71 7.77
C VAL A 462 -25.76 -3.29 9.10
N GLN A 463 -26.50 -3.40 10.19
CA GLN A 463 -26.04 -3.06 11.53
C GLN A 463 -25.09 -4.13 12.08
N ASP A 464 -25.36 -5.42 11.84
CA ASP A 464 -24.47 -6.53 12.24
C ASP A 464 -23.13 -6.50 11.50
N ASP A 465 -23.11 -6.21 10.20
CA ASP A 465 -21.87 -6.11 9.40
C ASP A 465 -20.97 -4.97 9.89
N SER A 466 -21.58 -3.81 10.17
CA SER A 466 -20.85 -2.67 10.73
C SER A 466 -20.32 -2.95 12.13
N GLN A 467 -21.04 -3.73 12.95
CA GLN A 467 -20.58 -4.14 14.27
C GLN A 467 -19.43 -5.14 14.18
N ASN A 468 -19.50 -6.14 13.29
CA ASN A 468 -18.42 -7.11 13.07
C ASN A 468 -17.12 -6.41 12.62
N ALA A 469 -17.23 -5.46 11.68
CA ALA A 469 -16.10 -4.64 11.24
C ALA A 469 -15.47 -3.84 12.40
N VAL A 470 -16.30 -3.24 13.26
CA VAL A 470 -15.86 -2.54 14.47
C VAL A 470 -15.20 -3.51 15.44
N CYS A 471 -15.77 -4.69 15.66
CA CYS A 471 -15.21 -5.71 16.55
C CYS A 471 -13.83 -6.22 16.08
N GLU A 472 -13.57 -6.31 14.77
CA GLU A 472 -12.28 -6.79 14.26
C GLU A 472 -11.12 -5.86 14.63
N GLY A 473 -11.32 -4.54 14.55
CA GLY A 473 -10.26 -3.54 14.67
C GLY A 473 -10.32 -2.61 15.89
N SER A 474 -11.49 -2.44 16.53
CA SER A 474 -11.66 -1.47 17.63
C SER A 474 -10.79 -1.81 18.83
N GLY A 475 -10.03 -0.81 19.31
CA GLY A 475 -9.14 -0.96 20.46
C GLY A 475 -7.86 -1.75 20.19
N ARG A 476 -7.58 -2.12 18.94
CA ARG A 476 -6.37 -2.86 18.55
C ARG A 476 -5.36 -1.95 17.86
N THR A 477 -4.08 -2.26 18.03
CA THR A 477 -2.99 -1.60 17.31
C THR A 477 -2.74 -2.28 15.96
N VAL A 478 -2.05 -1.59 15.05
CA VAL A 478 -1.65 -2.20 13.78
C VAL A 478 -0.79 -3.43 14.03
N ARG A 479 0.10 -3.41 15.03
CA ARG A 479 0.92 -4.55 15.46
C ARG A 479 0.09 -5.79 15.80
N GLN A 480 -1.06 -5.62 16.46
CA GLN A 480 -1.94 -6.71 16.86
C GLN A 480 -2.77 -7.26 15.69
N LEU A 481 -2.88 -6.52 14.59
CA LEU A 481 -3.68 -6.88 13.42
C LEU A 481 -2.82 -7.40 12.26
N SER A 482 -1.68 -6.77 12.02
CA SER A 482 -0.73 -7.11 10.96
C SER A 482 0.03 -8.39 11.31
N LYS A 483 -0.08 -9.39 10.44
CA LYS A 483 0.74 -10.60 10.55
C LYS A 483 2.17 -10.35 10.07
N LEU A 484 2.38 -9.43 9.11
CA LEU A 484 3.70 -9.15 8.57
C LEU A 484 4.70 -8.72 9.64
N TRP A 485 4.22 -7.97 10.64
CA TRP A 485 5.05 -7.52 11.75
C TRP A 485 5.67 -8.69 12.54
N MET A 486 5.01 -9.84 12.65
CA MET A 486 5.52 -11.00 13.38
C MET A 486 6.84 -11.52 12.79
N TYR A 487 7.13 -11.20 11.53
CA TYR A 487 8.37 -11.54 10.84
C TYR A 487 9.50 -10.53 11.05
N VAL A 488 9.25 -9.37 11.66
CA VAL A 488 10.33 -8.39 11.87
C VAL A 488 11.23 -8.85 13.00
N GLY A 489 12.53 -9.01 12.72
CA GLY A 489 13.55 -9.33 13.71
C GLY A 489 13.53 -10.75 14.29
N SER A 490 12.52 -11.57 13.97
CA SER A 490 12.43 -12.95 14.43
C SER A 490 13.44 -13.87 13.72
N GLY A 491 14.69 -13.80 14.18
CA GLY A 491 15.58 -14.95 14.23
C GLY A 491 15.31 -15.71 15.53
N GLY A 492 14.34 -16.64 15.49
CA GLY A 492 14.10 -17.61 16.57
C GLY A 492 13.38 -17.08 17.81
N ASP A 493 12.06 -17.01 17.75
CA ASP A 493 11.23 -17.70 18.75
C ASP A 493 9.82 -17.84 18.18
N ASP A 494 9.49 -19.06 17.74
CA ASP A 494 8.11 -19.46 17.51
C ASP A 494 7.49 -19.78 18.89
N GLY A 495 7.50 -18.77 19.76
CA GLY A 495 6.75 -18.73 21.00
C GLY A 495 5.39 -18.15 20.68
N ALA A 496 4.38 -19.01 20.65
CA ALA A 496 3.00 -18.62 20.66
C ALA A 496 2.71 -17.78 21.93
N GLU A 497 2.92 -16.46 21.87
CA GLU A 497 2.10 -15.56 22.66
C GLU A 497 0.71 -15.60 22.05
N GLU A 498 -0.23 -16.08 22.85
CA GLU A 498 -1.60 -16.35 22.54
C GLU A 498 -2.18 -15.31 21.57
N ALA A 499 -2.51 -15.77 20.37
CA ALA A 499 -3.48 -15.07 19.55
C ALA A 499 -4.70 -14.76 20.43
N PRO A 500 -5.28 -13.55 20.37
CA PRO A 500 -6.45 -13.21 21.18
C PRO A 500 -7.49 -14.31 21.01
N SER A 501 -7.93 -14.84 22.16
CA SER A 501 -8.76 -16.03 22.34
C SER A 501 -9.80 -16.19 21.23
N GLY A 502 -9.47 -17.04 20.26
CA GLY A 502 -10.25 -17.27 19.05
C GLY A 502 -9.58 -18.22 18.07
N TRP A 503 -8.27 -18.46 18.21
CA TRP A 503 -7.49 -19.36 17.36
C TRP A 503 -7.08 -20.61 18.13
N VAL A 504 -7.89 -21.68 18.08
CA VAL A 504 -7.53 -22.99 18.62
C VAL A 504 -6.65 -23.73 17.60
N PHE A 505 -5.34 -23.72 17.79
CA PHE A 505 -4.41 -24.62 17.10
C PHE A 505 -4.38 -25.98 17.80
N GLY A 506 -4.83 -27.04 17.12
CA GLY A 506 -4.61 -28.41 17.56
C GLY A 506 -3.20 -28.87 17.21
N ARG A 507 -2.26 -28.79 18.16
CA ARG A 507 -1.00 -29.55 18.10
C ARG A 507 -1.31 -31.01 18.43
N SER A 508 -1.04 -31.93 17.51
CA SER A 508 -0.93 -33.36 17.80
C SER A 508 0.50 -33.79 17.57
N SER A 509 1.30 -33.76 18.63
CA SER A 509 2.58 -34.45 18.70
C SER A 509 2.32 -35.93 19.01
N SER A 510 2.58 -36.82 18.07
CA SER A 510 2.70 -38.26 18.35
C SER A 510 4.14 -38.68 18.12
N VAL A 511 4.88 -38.72 19.23
CA VAL A 511 6.13 -39.44 19.40
C VAL A 511 5.82 -40.93 19.25
N TRP A 512 6.46 -41.61 18.30
CA TRP A 512 6.50 -43.07 18.26
C TRP A 512 7.76 -43.52 18.99
N ASN A 513 7.56 -44.16 20.14
CA ASN A 513 8.54 -44.98 20.82
C ASN A 513 7.94 -46.40 20.90
N ASN A 514 8.80 -47.37 20.59
CA ASN A 514 8.62 -48.83 20.50
C ASN A 514 7.99 -49.40 19.23
#